data_AF-A0A1A8EAZ0-F1
#
_entry.id   AF-A0A1A8EAZ0-F1
#
_cell.length_a   1.000
_cell.length_b   1.000
_cell.length_c   1.000
_cell.angle_alpha   90.00
_cell.angle_beta   90.00
_cell.angle_gamma   90.00
#
_symmetry.space_group_name_H-M   'P 1'
#
loop_
_entity.id
_entity.type
_entity.pdbx_description
1 polymer ?
#
loop_
_entity_poly.entity_id
_entity_poly.type
_entity_poly.pdbx_seq_one_letter_code
_entity_poly.pdbx_strand_id
1 'polypeptide(L)'
;MEQADHSYINSSFEQINSAEFTYKMSDKEIEDFVKLRMSNDHLFTGRKNSSKWAWRSILKHMGLHFKMNHRQASKKWDNMKKKYKELKYPPPGVKIVSQW
;
A
#
# COMPACT_ATOMS: atom_id res chain seq x y z
N MET A 1 -19.44 36.37 16.52
CA MET A 1 -19.34 35.47 15.36
C MET A 1 -18.60 34.24 15.84
N GLU A 2 -19.34 33.18 16.11
CA GLU A 2 -18.84 31.91 16.63
C GLU A 2 -17.91 31.27 15.60
N GLN A 3 -16.67 31.00 16.00
CA GLN A 3 -15.76 30.17 15.24
C GLN A 3 -16.24 28.72 15.42
N ALA A 4 -16.91 28.20 14.40
CA ALA A 4 -17.32 26.80 14.35
C ALA A 4 -16.06 25.91 14.41
N ASP A 5 -15.93 25.20 15.53
CA ASP A 5 -14.86 24.25 15.82
C ASP A 5 -14.86 23.12 14.78
N HIS A 6 -13.84 23.10 13.92
CA HIS A 6 -13.61 22.08 12.90
C HIS A 6 -13.03 20.79 13.50
N SER A 7 -13.63 20.27 14.57
CA SER A 7 -13.16 19.09 15.31
C SER A 7 -13.52 17.74 14.65
N TYR A 8 -14.35 17.72 13.62
CA TYR A 8 -14.87 16.48 13.00
C TYR A 8 -14.00 15.88 11.89
N ILE A 9 -12.88 16.52 11.50
CA ILE A 9 -11.94 15.98 10.49
C ILE A 9 -10.73 15.25 11.10
N ASN A 10 -10.64 15.16 12.43
CA ASN A 10 -9.47 14.59 13.08
C ASN A 10 -9.66 13.12 13.50
N SER A 11 -9.03 12.24 12.72
CA SER A 11 -8.19 11.16 13.26
C SER A 11 -8.84 10.00 14.03
N SER A 12 -9.92 9.39 13.52
CA SER A 12 -10.31 8.04 13.97
C SER A 12 -9.87 6.92 13.01
N PHE A 13 -9.65 7.23 11.73
CA PHE A 13 -9.35 6.21 10.70
C PHE A 13 -7.86 5.80 10.59
N GLU A 14 -6.96 6.49 11.28
CA GLU A 14 -5.51 6.25 11.19
C GLU A 14 -4.95 5.49 12.40
N GLN A 15 -5.78 5.18 13.41
CA GLN A 15 -5.40 4.32 14.52
C GLN A 15 -5.55 2.84 14.12
N ILE A 16 -4.63 2.35 13.28
CA ILE A 16 -4.38 0.92 13.16
C ILE A 16 -3.09 0.64 13.94
N ASN A 17 -3.22 -0.08 15.05
CA ASN A 17 -2.11 -0.49 15.93
C ASN A 17 -0.96 -1.11 15.10
N SER A 18 0.25 -0.57 15.29
CA SER A 18 1.37 -0.73 14.36
C SER A 18 2.07 -2.09 14.39
N ALA A 19 1.68 -3.03 15.26
CA ALA A 19 2.42 -4.29 15.46
C ALA A 19 1.57 -5.57 15.31
N GLU A 20 0.26 -5.52 15.53
CA GLU A 20 -0.52 -6.74 15.77
C GLU A 20 -1.42 -7.18 14.59
N PHE A 21 -1.78 -6.28 13.68
CA PHE A 21 -2.66 -6.60 12.55
C PHE A 21 -2.03 -6.19 11.21
N THR A 22 -1.11 -7.01 10.71
CA THR A 22 -0.70 -6.92 9.30
C THR A 22 -1.69 -7.73 8.47
N TYR A 23 -2.65 -7.05 7.84
CA TYR A 23 -3.59 -7.69 6.93
C TYR A 23 -2.85 -8.48 5.82
N LYS A 24 -3.14 -9.78 5.72
CA LYS A 24 -2.60 -10.65 4.67
C LYS A 24 -3.56 -10.66 3.49
N MET A 25 -3.23 -9.90 2.45
CA MET A 25 -3.98 -9.96 1.18
C MET A 25 -3.87 -11.35 0.54
N SER A 26 -4.98 -11.79 -0.04
CA SER A 26 -5.07 -12.90 -0.99
C SER A 26 -4.36 -12.58 -2.31
N ASP A 27 -4.11 -13.59 -3.13
CA ASP A 27 -3.43 -13.43 -4.43
C ASP A 27 -4.24 -12.55 -5.39
N LYS A 28 -5.57 -12.70 -5.40
CA LYS A 28 -6.47 -11.85 -6.19
C LYS A 28 -6.39 -10.38 -5.77
N GLU A 29 -6.40 -10.11 -4.47
CA GLU A 29 -6.22 -8.74 -3.96
C GLU A 29 -4.84 -8.18 -4.32
N ILE A 30 -3.80 -9.01 -4.32
CA ILE A 30 -2.46 -8.58 -4.73
C ILE A 30 -2.46 -8.21 -6.22
N GLU A 31 -3.09 -9.03 -7.07
CA GLU A 31 -3.21 -8.75 -8.50
C GLU A 31 -3.94 -7.43 -8.76
N ASP A 32 -5.10 -7.23 -8.14
CA ASP A 32 -5.88 -6.00 -8.26
C ASP A 32 -5.12 -4.79 -7.72
N PHE A 33 -4.41 -4.95 -6.60
CA PHE A 33 -3.58 -3.90 -6.01
C PHE A 33 -2.46 -3.46 -6.96
N VAL A 34 -1.78 -4.41 -7.62
CA VAL A 34 -0.74 -4.11 -8.61
C VAL A 34 -1.34 -3.40 -9.83
N LYS A 35 -2.44 -3.93 -10.39
CA LYS A 35 -3.12 -3.31 -11.54
C LYS A 35 -3.53 -1.87 -11.22
N LEU A 36 -4.20 -1.64 -10.09
CA LEU A 36 -4.62 -0.32 -9.68
C LEU A 36 -3.45 0.62 -9.47
N ARG A 37 -2.36 0.16 -8.82
CA ARG A 37 -1.16 0.98 -8.68
C ARG A 37 -0.64 1.41 -10.05
N MET A 38 -0.50 0.47 -10.99
CA MET A 38 0.05 0.75 -12.32
C MET A 38 -0.84 1.69 -13.13
N SER A 39 -2.16 1.50 -13.10
CA SER A 39 -3.12 2.40 -13.76
C SER A 39 -3.13 3.81 -13.15
N ASN A 40 -2.78 3.93 -11.87
CA ASN A 40 -2.70 5.20 -11.15
C ASN A 40 -1.26 5.73 -11.00
N ASP A 41 -0.30 5.27 -11.81
CA ASP A 41 1.12 5.65 -11.67
C ASP A 41 1.33 7.17 -11.71
N HIS A 42 0.52 7.88 -12.50
CA HIS A 42 0.49 9.35 -12.59
C HIS A 42 0.15 10.07 -11.28
N LEU A 43 -0.41 9.38 -10.27
CA LEU A 43 -0.67 9.94 -8.93
C LEU A 43 0.54 9.80 -7.99
N PHE A 44 1.55 9.00 -8.36
CA PHE A 44 2.74 8.73 -7.56
C PHE A 44 3.94 9.58 -7.99
N THR A 45 3.72 10.89 -8.14
CA THR A 45 4.71 11.83 -8.70
C THR A 45 5.77 12.31 -7.71
N GLY A 46 5.78 11.82 -6.47
CA GLY A 46 6.68 12.30 -5.40
C GLY A 46 6.31 13.68 -4.82
N ARG A 47 5.24 14.32 -5.30
CA ARG A 47 4.71 15.56 -4.70
C ARG A 47 4.23 15.30 -3.28
N LYS A 48 4.37 16.28 -2.38
CA LYS A 48 3.95 16.14 -0.97
C LYS A 48 2.51 15.62 -0.88
N ASN A 49 2.30 14.59 -0.07
CA ASN A 49 1.01 13.92 0.16
C ASN A 49 0.35 13.23 -1.06
N SER A 50 0.86 13.38 -2.29
CA SER A 50 0.27 12.76 -3.50
C SER A 50 0.16 11.24 -3.35
N SER A 51 1.28 10.57 -3.05
CA SER A 51 1.32 9.12 -2.82
C SER A 51 0.41 8.68 -1.66
N LYS A 52 0.28 9.49 -0.61
CA LYS A 52 -0.61 9.19 0.53
C LYS A 52 -2.06 9.12 0.08
N TRP A 53 -2.52 10.08 -0.71
CA TRP A 53 -3.88 10.10 -1.25
C TRP A 53 -4.11 9.01 -2.29
N ALA A 54 -3.12 8.76 -3.16
CA ALA A 54 -3.17 7.69 -4.14
C ALA A 54 -3.36 6.33 -3.47
N TRP A 55 -2.57 6.03 -2.43
CA TRP A 55 -2.73 4.79 -1.66
C TRP A 55 -4.10 4.69 -1.00
N ARG A 56 -4.59 5.75 -0.35
CA ARG A 56 -5.94 5.74 0.24
C ARG A 56 -7.03 5.48 -0.81
N SER A 57 -6.90 6.06 -2.00
CA SER A 57 -7.85 5.86 -3.10
C SER A 57 -7.88 4.39 -3.53
N ILE A 58 -6.71 3.77 -3.74
CA ILE A 58 -6.59 2.35 -4.11
C ILE A 58 -7.24 1.45 -3.04
N LEU A 59 -6.95 1.70 -1.76
CA LEU A 59 -7.51 0.90 -0.67
C LEU A 59 -9.01 1.09 -0.50
N LYS A 60 -9.52 2.29 -0.78
CA LYS A 60 -10.96 2.53 -0.79
C LYS A 60 -11.63 1.78 -1.94
N HIS A 61 -11.05 1.84 -3.14
CA HIS A 61 -11.56 1.13 -4.32
C HIS A 61 -11.62 -0.39 -4.10
N MET A 62 -10.62 -0.97 -3.44
CA MET A 62 -10.58 -2.40 -3.11
C MET A 62 -11.39 -2.80 -1.87
N GLY A 63 -11.97 -1.85 -1.13
CA GLY A 63 -12.63 -2.12 0.16
C GLY A 63 -11.68 -2.49 1.31
N LEU A 64 -10.37 -2.23 1.17
CA LEU A 64 -9.33 -2.60 2.15
C LEU A 64 -8.95 -1.47 3.12
N HIS A 65 -9.49 -0.28 2.93
CA HIS A 65 -9.18 0.90 3.76
C HIS A 65 -9.38 0.68 5.28
N PHE A 66 -10.36 -0.13 5.70
CA PHE A 66 -10.54 -0.47 7.12
C PHE A 66 -9.53 -1.50 7.66
N LYS A 67 -8.88 -2.26 6.78
CA LYS A 67 -7.97 -3.36 7.15
C LYS A 67 -6.50 -2.96 7.04
N MET A 68 -6.20 -1.97 6.21
CA MET A 68 -4.84 -1.54 5.92
C MET A 68 -4.79 -0.04 5.65
N ASN A 69 -3.78 0.64 6.18
CA ASN A 69 -3.56 2.07 5.93
C ASN A 69 -2.58 2.33 4.77
N HIS A 70 -2.46 3.60 4.39
CA HIS A 70 -1.61 4.05 3.29
C HIS A 70 -0.11 3.71 3.49
N ARG A 71 0.38 3.69 4.73
CA ARG A 71 1.78 3.36 5.05
C ARG A 71 2.05 1.87 4.82
N GLN A 72 1.15 1.01 5.29
CA GLN A 72 1.21 -0.44 5.08
C GLN A 72 1.12 -0.78 3.59
N ALA A 73 0.23 -0.12 2.83
CA ALA A 73 0.14 -0.27 1.37
C ALA A 73 1.46 0.08 0.67
N SER A 74 2.03 1.24 1.01
CA SER A 74 3.33 1.67 0.47
C SER A 74 4.42 0.65 0.79
N LYS A 75 4.50 0.20 2.05
CA LYS A 75 5.49 -0.79 2.48
C LYS A 75 5.32 -2.12 1.76
N LYS A 76 4.08 -2.57 1.55
CA LYS A 76 3.79 -3.79 0.79
C LYS A 76 4.26 -3.68 -0.65
N TRP A 77 3.98 -2.55 -1.32
CA TRP A 77 4.49 -2.28 -2.66
C TRP A 77 6.01 -2.34 -2.74
N ASP A 78 6.71 -1.73 -1.78
CA ASP A 78 8.17 -1.77 -1.72
C ASP A 78 8.73 -3.18 -1.48
N ASN A 79 8.10 -3.95 -0.59
CA ASN A 79 8.47 -5.34 -0.34
C ASN A 79 8.27 -6.22 -1.58
N MET A 80 7.18 -6.02 -2.34
CA MET A 80 6.95 -6.76 -3.59
C MET A 80 8.00 -6.43 -4.64
N LYS A 81 8.34 -5.15 -4.84
CA LYS A 81 9.43 -4.76 -5.75
C LYS A 81 10.76 -5.38 -5.34
N LYS A 82 11.07 -5.39 -4.04
CA LYS A 82 12.29 -6.01 -3.52
C LYS A 82 12.32 -7.51 -3.82
N LYS A 83 11.26 -8.25 -3.47
CA LYS A 83 11.14 -9.68 -3.74
C LYS A 83 11.23 -10.00 -5.24
N TYR A 84 10.59 -9.19 -6.10
CA TYR A 84 10.70 -9.35 -7.55
C TYR A 84 12.14 -9.17 -8.04
N LYS A 85 12.88 -8.17 -7.53
CA LYS A 85 14.28 -7.97 -7.89
C LYS A 85 15.17 -9.12 -7.44
N GLU A 86 14.97 -9.64 -6.24
CA GLU A 86 15.71 -10.80 -5.71
C GLU A 86 15.45 -12.07 -6.54
N LEU A 87 14.21 -12.27 -6.99
CA LEU A 87 13.85 -13.41 -7.85
C LEU A 87 14.33 -13.23 -9.30
N LYS A 88 14.41 -12.00 -9.81
CA LYS A 88 14.87 -11.72 -11.18
C LYS A 88 16.40 -11.69 -11.29
N TYR A 89 17.06 -11.21 -10.25
CA TYR A 89 18.51 -11.03 -10.17
C TYR A 89 19.01 -11.66 -8.87
N PRO A 90 19.14 -12.99 -8.82
CA PRO A 90 19.59 -13.66 -7.62
C PRO A 90 21.05 -13.26 -7.32
N PRO A 91 21.42 -13.09 -6.05
CA PRO A 91 22.82 -12.91 -5.67
C PRO A 91 23.68 -14.08 -6.19
N PRO A 92 24.96 -13.82 -6.55
CA PRO A 92 25.87 -14.89 -6.98
C PRO A 92 25.90 -16.04 -5.96
N GLY A 93 25.64 -17.27 -6.43
CA GLY A 93 25.59 -18.47 -5.59
C GLY A 93 24.20 -18.93 -5.15
N VAL A 94 23.15 -18.13 -5.35
CA VAL A 94 21.76 -18.54 -5.06
C VAL A 94 21.15 -19.22 -6.28
N LYS A 95 20.92 -20.54 -6.21
CA LYS A 95 20.13 -21.26 -7.22
C LYS A 95 18.65 -20.90 -7.04
N ILE A 96 18.07 -20.17 -7.99
CA ILE A 96 16.61 -20.04 -8.05
C ILE A 96 16.08 -21.41 -8.43
N VAL A 97 15.56 -22.15 -7.46
CA VAL A 97 14.76 -23.35 -7.73
C VAL A 97 13.47 -22.86 -8.37
N SER A 98 13.48 -22.74 -9.70
CA SER A 98 12.27 -22.53 -10.48
C SER A 98 11.53 -23.87 -10.51
N GLN A 99 10.77 -24.15 -9.46
CA GLN A 99 9.79 -25.23 -9.49
C GLN A 99 8.58 -24.71 -10.28
N TRP A 100 8.50 -25.17 -11.53
CA TRP A 100 7.28 -25.14 -12.34
C TRP A 100 6.40 -26.32 -11.96
#